data_AF-A0AA95KJH7-F1
#
_entry.id   AF-A0AA95KJH7-F1
#
_cell.length_a   1.000
_cell.length_b   1.000
_cell.length_c   1.000
_cell.angle_alpha   90.00
_cell.angle_beta   90.00
_cell.angle_gamma   90.00
#
_symmetry.space_group_name_H-M   'P 1'
#
loop_
_entity.id
_entity.type
_entity.pdbx_description
1 polymer ?
#
loop_
_entity_poly.entity_id
_entity_poly.type
_entity_poly.pdbx_seq_one_letter_code
_entity_poly.pdbx_strand_id
1 'polypeptide(L)'
;MRTLAILSSMLLLGLVGTAQADDIADGAKLYTDKACLSCHGEAGNKPIMTTYPKIAGQNADYLVQQMKDIKSGARNNGQTAAMKALVATVTDDEFAKIAKYLEAQAASTAPAAAPAAAAPATPAAVSVTTTTTTPAK
;
A
#
# COMPACT_ATOMS: atom_id res chain seq x y z
N MET A 1 30.54 41.29 40.85
CA MET A 1 29.64 40.18 41.24
C MET A 1 28.34 40.34 40.47
N ARG A 2 27.93 39.30 39.72
CA ARG A 2 26.54 38.98 39.34
C ARG A 2 25.82 40.05 38.49
N THR A 3 25.31 39.84 37.28
CA THR A 3 24.77 38.67 36.58
C THR A 3 24.39 39.22 35.19
N LEU A 4 25.28 39.14 34.20
CA LEU A 4 24.92 39.37 32.78
C LEU A 4 25.38 38.14 32.00
N ALA A 5 24.70 37.03 32.25
CA ALA A 5 24.75 35.86 31.42
C ALA A 5 23.30 35.44 31.18
N ILE A 6 23.03 34.88 30.00
CA ILE A 6 21.78 34.24 29.61
C ILE A 6 20.76 35.20 28.98
N LEU A 7 21.04 35.73 27.78
CA LEU A 7 19.99 36.25 26.89
C LEU A 7 20.32 36.02 25.41
N SER A 8 20.70 34.80 25.02
CA SER A 8 20.77 34.39 23.59
C SER A 8 21.09 32.90 23.49
N SER A 9 20.12 32.03 23.73
CA SER A 9 20.17 30.62 23.30
C SER A 9 18.77 30.01 23.32
N MET A 10 17.86 30.52 22.49
CA MET A 10 16.64 29.81 22.10
C MET A 10 16.22 30.24 20.70
N LEU A 11 16.96 29.84 19.66
CA LEU A 11 16.42 29.82 18.30
C LEU A 11 17.12 28.75 17.45
N LEU A 12 16.90 27.49 17.80
CA LEU A 12 17.34 26.33 17.00
C LEU A 12 16.34 25.17 17.12
N LEU A 13 15.04 25.46 17.05
CA LEU A 13 14.02 24.41 17.00
C LEU A 13 12.97 24.76 15.94
N GLY A 14 13.02 24.12 14.77
CA GLY A 14 11.96 24.33 13.79
C GLY A 14 12.03 23.68 12.40
N LEU A 15 13.02 22.85 12.05
CA LEU A 15 13.15 22.36 10.66
C LEU A 15 13.04 20.83 10.48
N VAL A 16 12.04 20.18 11.09
CA VAL A 16 11.86 18.71 10.94
C VAL A 16 10.43 18.30 10.52
N GLY A 17 9.66 19.23 9.93
CA GLY A 17 8.21 19.03 9.69
C GLY A 17 7.73 18.72 8.27
N THR A 18 8.54 18.90 7.20
CA THR A 18 7.97 18.93 5.83
C THR A 18 7.95 17.57 5.12
N ALA A 19 8.94 16.71 5.34
CA ALA A 19 9.15 15.51 4.53
C ALA A 19 7.96 14.53 4.52
N GLN A 20 7.22 14.38 5.62
CA GLN A 20 6.05 13.49 5.63
C GLN A 20 4.84 14.08 4.91
N ALA A 21 4.64 15.39 4.96
CA ALA A 21 3.55 16.05 4.26
C ALA A 21 3.76 15.98 2.74
N ASP A 22 5.01 16.15 2.30
CA ASP A 22 5.41 16.03 0.90
C ASP A 22 5.18 14.61 0.36
N ASP A 23 5.55 13.58 1.13
CA ASP A 23 5.32 12.16 0.76
C ASP A 23 3.84 11.82 0.58
N ILE A 24 2.96 12.35 1.44
CA ILE A 24 1.50 12.11 1.36
C ILE A 24 0.91 12.82 0.14
N ALA A 25 1.35 14.06 -0.13
CA ALA A 25 0.90 14.81 -1.31
C ALA A 25 1.33 14.13 -2.62
N ASP A 26 2.58 13.65 -2.68
CA ASP A 26 3.06 12.83 -3.79
C ASP A 26 2.25 11.53 -3.92
N GLY A 27 1.95 10.87 -2.79
CA GLY A 27 1.12 9.67 -2.76
C GLY A 27 -0.29 9.88 -3.34
N ALA A 28 -0.92 11.01 -3.03
CA ALA A 28 -2.23 11.38 -3.57
C ALA A 28 -2.20 11.55 -5.10
N LYS A 29 -1.15 12.23 -5.59
CA LYS A 29 -0.93 12.43 -7.03
C LYS A 29 -0.67 11.09 -7.72
N LEU A 30 0.20 10.26 -7.16
CA LEU A 30 0.51 8.93 -7.68
C LEU A 30 -0.71 8.01 -7.72
N TYR A 31 -1.56 8.04 -6.69
CA TYR A 31 -2.81 7.27 -6.66
C TYR A 31 -3.74 7.62 -7.85
N THR A 32 -3.71 8.88 -8.27
CA THR A 32 -4.48 9.37 -9.43
C THR A 32 -3.78 8.98 -10.74
N ASP A 33 -2.50 9.31 -10.88
CA ASP A 33 -1.73 9.12 -12.11
C ASP A 33 -1.58 7.64 -12.49
N LYS A 34 -1.51 6.75 -11.51
CA LYS A 34 -1.42 5.29 -11.70
C LYS A 34 -2.81 4.63 -11.80
N ALA A 35 -3.87 5.43 -11.98
CA ALA A 35 -5.25 4.99 -12.19
C ALA A 35 -5.83 4.11 -11.06
N CYS A 36 -5.30 4.22 -9.84
CA CYS A 36 -5.79 3.43 -8.70
C CYS A 36 -7.25 3.79 -8.35
N LEU A 37 -7.59 5.08 -8.48
CA LEU A 37 -8.95 5.60 -8.22
C LEU A 37 -10.01 4.98 -9.14
N SER A 38 -9.62 4.53 -10.35
CA SER A 38 -10.57 4.00 -11.34
C SER A 38 -11.29 2.75 -10.85
N CYS A 39 -10.67 1.99 -9.94
CA CYS A 39 -11.27 0.80 -9.35
C CYS A 39 -11.60 0.97 -7.85
N HIS A 40 -10.70 1.60 -7.10
CA HIS A 40 -10.82 1.72 -5.64
C HIS A 40 -11.57 2.98 -5.19
N GLY A 41 -11.95 3.85 -6.14
CA GLY A 41 -12.68 5.08 -5.90
C GLY A 41 -11.81 6.20 -5.35
N GLU A 42 -12.43 7.35 -5.13
CA GLU A 42 -11.75 8.51 -4.57
C GLU A 42 -11.17 8.18 -3.20
N ALA A 43 -9.87 8.48 -3.02
CA ALA A 43 -9.12 8.20 -1.80
C ALA A 43 -9.21 6.75 -1.29
N GLY A 44 -9.58 5.78 -2.14
CA GLY A 44 -9.72 4.37 -1.78
C GLY A 44 -10.95 4.03 -0.90
N ASN A 45 -11.92 4.95 -0.78
CA ASN A 45 -13.02 4.86 0.19
C ASN A 45 -14.30 4.19 -0.33
N LYS A 46 -14.60 4.33 -1.62
CA LYS A 46 -15.82 3.81 -2.26
C LYS A 46 -15.46 3.15 -3.60
N PRO A 47 -15.13 1.85 -3.60
CA PRO A 47 -14.82 1.13 -4.82
C PRO A 47 -16.00 1.13 -5.81
N ILE A 48 -15.71 1.12 -7.11
CA ILE A 48 -16.74 1.19 -8.16
C ILE A 48 -17.59 -0.09 -8.28
N MET A 49 -17.09 -1.20 -7.74
CA MET A 49 -17.77 -2.49 -7.69
C MET A 49 -17.54 -3.10 -6.31
N THR A 50 -18.52 -3.85 -5.82
CA THR A 50 -18.47 -4.51 -4.49
C THR A 50 -17.36 -5.56 -4.38
N THR A 51 -16.91 -6.13 -5.50
CA THR A 51 -15.79 -7.07 -5.56
C THR A 51 -14.43 -6.40 -5.32
N TYR A 52 -14.31 -5.09 -5.57
CA TYR A 52 -13.07 -4.36 -5.32
C TYR A 52 -12.99 -3.94 -3.85
N PRO A 53 -11.82 -4.10 -3.20
CA PRO A 53 -11.69 -3.78 -1.79
C PRO A 53 -11.65 -2.27 -1.57
N LYS A 54 -12.25 -1.82 -0.46
CA LYS A 54 -11.95 -0.52 0.16
C LYS A 54 -10.55 -0.61 0.76
N ILE A 55 -9.69 0.35 0.44
CA ILE A 55 -8.27 0.36 0.85
C ILE A 55 -7.87 1.62 1.62
N ALA A 56 -8.76 2.60 1.75
CA ALA A 56 -8.60 3.74 2.64
C ALA A 56 -8.46 3.30 4.11
N GLY A 57 -7.48 3.86 4.82
CA GLY A 57 -7.21 3.62 6.23
C GLY A 57 -6.54 2.29 6.54
N GLN A 58 -6.12 1.57 5.50
CA GLN A 58 -5.35 0.35 5.67
C GLN A 58 -3.90 0.70 6.02
N ASN A 59 -3.27 -0.14 6.84
CA ASN A 59 -1.89 0.06 7.24
C ASN A 59 -0.94 0.13 6.03
N ALA A 60 -0.01 1.08 6.06
CA ALA A 60 0.87 1.36 4.92
C ALA A 60 1.77 0.16 4.59
N ASP A 61 2.38 -0.47 5.60
CA ASP A 61 3.27 -1.63 5.37
C ASP A 61 2.51 -2.81 4.76
N TYR A 62 1.27 -3.04 5.23
CA TYR A 62 0.40 -4.04 4.62
C TYR A 62 0.13 -3.73 3.15
N LEU A 63 -0.25 -2.49 2.81
CA LEU A 63 -0.51 -2.08 1.44
C LEU A 63 0.72 -2.25 0.54
N VAL A 64 1.90 -1.85 1.01
CA VAL A 64 3.17 -2.05 0.30
C VAL A 64 3.38 -3.54 0.01
N GLN A 65 3.24 -4.39 1.03
CA GLN A 65 3.43 -5.82 0.84
C GLN A 65 2.43 -6.41 -0.17
N GLN A 66 1.15 -6.01 -0.10
CA GLN A 66 0.14 -6.48 -1.05
C GLN A 66 0.46 -6.07 -2.48
N MET A 67 0.90 -4.83 -2.70
CA MET A 67 1.29 -4.36 -4.03
C MET A 67 2.50 -5.12 -4.57
N LYS A 68 3.51 -5.39 -3.73
CA LYS A 68 4.69 -6.21 -4.10
C LYS A 68 4.30 -7.65 -4.42
N ASP A 69 3.43 -8.27 -3.63
CA ASP A 69 2.98 -9.65 -3.84
C ASP A 69 2.17 -9.78 -5.14
N ILE A 70 1.32 -8.79 -5.46
CA ILE A 70 0.56 -8.79 -6.71
C ILE A 70 1.50 -8.56 -7.90
N LYS A 71 2.46 -7.64 -7.78
CA LYS A 71 3.46 -7.34 -8.83
C LYS A 71 4.32 -8.57 -9.15
N SER A 72 4.84 -9.25 -8.13
CA SER A 72 5.62 -10.49 -8.30
C SER A 72 4.76 -11.68 -8.75
N GLY A 73 3.47 -11.68 -8.42
CA GLY A 73 2.55 -12.79 -8.64
C GLY A 73 2.49 -13.77 -7.47
N ALA A 74 3.17 -13.49 -6.35
CA ALA A 74 2.99 -14.24 -5.10
C ALA A 74 1.53 -14.17 -4.61
N ARG A 75 0.82 -13.08 -4.90
CA ARG A 75 -0.64 -12.96 -4.73
C ARG A 75 -1.35 -12.99 -6.08
N ASN A 76 -2.04 -14.09 -6.36
CA ASN A 76 -2.66 -14.39 -7.66
C ASN A 76 -4.14 -14.84 -7.55
N ASN A 77 -4.87 -14.34 -6.56
CA ASN A 77 -6.26 -14.70 -6.30
C ASN A 77 -7.27 -13.58 -6.64
N GLY A 78 -8.54 -13.94 -6.82
CA GLY A 78 -9.62 -12.98 -7.05
C GLY A 78 -9.33 -12.06 -8.24
N GLN A 79 -9.38 -10.74 -8.02
CA GLN A 79 -9.18 -9.73 -9.06
C GLN A 79 -7.74 -9.21 -9.17
N THR A 80 -6.76 -9.94 -8.63
CA THR A 80 -5.36 -9.47 -8.67
C THR A 80 -4.76 -9.49 -10.08
N ALA A 81 -5.33 -10.27 -11.01
CA ALA A 81 -4.94 -10.23 -12.43
C ALA A 81 -5.15 -8.85 -13.05
N ALA A 82 -6.29 -8.20 -12.76
CA ALA A 82 -6.55 -6.83 -13.20
C ALA A 82 -5.58 -5.84 -12.54
N MET A 83 -5.36 -5.97 -11.22
CA MET A 83 -4.46 -5.10 -10.47
C MET A 83 -2.99 -5.24 -10.89
N LYS A 84 -2.55 -6.45 -11.29
CA LYS A 84 -1.16 -6.76 -11.65
C LYS A 84 -0.61 -5.86 -12.76
N ALA A 85 -1.42 -5.57 -13.78
CA ALA A 85 -1.03 -4.68 -14.87
C ALA A 85 -0.77 -3.25 -14.38
N LEU A 86 -1.57 -2.76 -13.42
CA LEU A 86 -1.40 -1.41 -12.86
C LEU A 86 -0.15 -1.33 -12.00
N VAL A 87 0.00 -2.25 -11.03
CA VAL A 87 1.14 -2.23 -10.10
C VAL A 87 2.48 -2.55 -10.77
N ALA A 88 2.49 -3.17 -11.95
CA ALA A 88 3.70 -3.38 -12.73
C ALA A 88 4.36 -2.05 -13.17
N THR A 89 3.59 -0.98 -13.29
CA THR A 89 4.07 0.37 -13.71
C THR A 89 4.48 1.27 -12.53
N VAL A 90 4.43 0.73 -11.32
CA VAL A 90 4.68 1.45 -10.07
C VAL A 90 5.96 0.93 -9.42
N THR A 91 6.83 1.83 -9.02
CA THR A 91 8.09 1.53 -8.32
C THR A 91 7.85 1.28 -6.84
N ASP A 92 8.84 0.67 -6.17
CA ASP A 92 8.75 0.38 -4.73
C ASP A 92 8.66 1.66 -3.88
N ASP A 93 9.32 2.74 -4.28
CA ASP A 93 9.23 4.04 -3.62
C ASP A 93 7.84 4.68 -3.82
N GLU A 94 7.28 4.58 -5.03
CA GLU A 94 5.91 5.03 -5.31
C GLU A 94 4.89 4.21 -4.51
N PHE A 95 5.09 2.89 -4.31
CA PHE A 95 4.25 2.09 -3.41
C PHE A 95 4.24 2.64 -1.99
N ALA A 96 5.41 2.99 -1.45
CA ALA A 96 5.49 3.55 -0.09
C ALA A 96 4.69 4.86 0.02
N LYS A 97 4.80 5.76 -0.96
CA LYS A 97 4.07 7.03 -0.98
C LYS A 97 2.56 6.83 -1.12
N ILE A 98 2.11 5.97 -2.06
CA ILE A 98 0.69 5.62 -2.23
C ILE A 98 0.13 5.00 -0.95
N ALA A 99 0.88 4.09 -0.32
CA ALA A 99 0.47 3.43 0.91
C ALA A 99 0.33 4.40 2.08
N LYS A 100 1.29 5.32 2.28
CA LYS A 100 1.19 6.39 3.29
C LYS A 100 -0.03 7.28 3.04
N TYR A 101 -0.27 7.66 1.78
CA TYR A 101 -1.45 8.43 1.41
C TYR A 101 -2.75 7.70 1.77
N LEU A 102 -2.86 6.40 1.47
CA LEU A 102 -4.03 5.58 1.73
C LEU A 102 -4.25 5.31 3.23
N GLU A 103 -3.18 5.08 3.99
CA GLU A 103 -3.23 4.92 5.45
C GLU A 103 -3.75 6.18 6.14
N ALA A 104 -3.37 7.36 5.63
CA ALA A 104 -3.87 8.64 6.13
C ALA A 104 -5.37 8.88 5.85
N GLN A 105 -5.95 8.15 4.89
CA GLN A 105 -7.39 8.24 4.64
C GLN A 105 -8.16 7.54 5.76
N ALA A 106 -9.18 8.19 6.31
CA ALA A 106 -9.95 7.71 7.47
C ALA A 106 -9.28 7.80 8.87
N ALA A 107 -8.14 8.50 9.02
CA ALA A 107 -7.78 9.13 10.30
C ALA A 107 -8.79 10.23 10.72
N SER A 108 -9.67 10.65 9.80
CA SER A 108 -10.91 11.36 10.11
C SER A 108 -12.06 10.35 10.32
N THR A 109 -12.25 9.95 11.58
CA THR A 109 -13.38 9.18 12.16
C THR A 109 -13.59 7.71 11.73
N ALA A 110 -12.90 6.77 12.40
CA ALA A 110 -13.43 5.54 13.04
C ALA A 110 -12.28 4.58 13.41
N PRO A 111 -12.35 3.84 14.53
CA PRO A 111 -11.27 2.96 14.95
C PRO A 111 -11.09 1.80 13.96
N ALA A 112 -9.85 1.56 13.56
CA ALA A 112 -9.44 0.43 12.76
C ALA A 112 -9.97 -0.87 13.37
N ALA A 113 -10.89 -1.54 12.67
CA ALA A 113 -11.17 -2.93 12.95
C ALA A 113 -9.86 -3.71 12.75
N ALA A 114 -9.43 -4.40 13.81
CA ALA A 114 -8.23 -5.21 13.84
C ALA A 114 -8.10 -6.12 12.60
N PRO A 115 -6.86 -6.39 12.14
CA PRO A 115 -6.64 -7.11 10.90
C PRO A 115 -7.24 -8.52 11.00
N ALA A 116 -8.11 -8.86 10.05
CA ALA A 116 -8.32 -10.25 9.69
C ALA A 116 -6.94 -10.83 9.40
N ALA A 117 -6.53 -11.75 10.27
CA ALA A 117 -5.22 -12.38 10.27
C ALA A 117 -4.75 -12.66 8.85
N ALA A 118 -3.49 -12.32 8.58
CA ALA A 118 -2.74 -12.83 7.45
C ALA A 118 -2.99 -14.34 7.36
N ALA A 119 -3.80 -14.75 6.39
CA ALA A 119 -3.81 -16.15 5.99
C ALA A 119 -2.38 -16.40 5.46
N PRO A 120 -1.62 -17.35 6.04
CA PRO A 120 -0.30 -17.66 5.54
C PRO A 120 -0.46 -18.08 4.08
N ALA A 121 0.34 -17.48 3.20
CA ALA A 121 0.52 -17.98 1.85
C ALA A 121 1.17 -19.36 1.97
N THR A 122 0.36 -20.42 2.02
CA THR A 122 0.85 -21.77 1.83
C THR A 122 1.34 -21.87 0.38
N PRO A 123 2.59 -22.27 0.12
CA PRO A 123 3.02 -22.52 -1.25
C PRO A 123 2.21 -23.72 -1.75
N ALA A 124 1.31 -23.49 -2.71
CA ALA A 124 0.64 -24.56 -3.41
C ALA A 124 1.70 -25.39 -4.14
N ALA A 125 1.92 -26.61 -3.65
CA ALA A 125 2.72 -27.62 -4.31
C ALA A 125 2.16 -27.82 -5.73
N VAL A 126 3.03 -27.62 -6.71
CA VAL A 126 2.77 -27.94 -8.11
C VAL A 126 2.72 -29.45 -8.23
N SER A 127 1.53 -30.03 -8.29
CA SER A 127 1.35 -31.41 -8.72
C SER A 127 1.48 -31.45 -10.24
N VAL A 128 2.70 -31.71 -10.72
CA VAL A 128 2.96 -32.16 -12.08
C VAL A 128 2.32 -33.53 -12.24
N THR A 129 1.14 -33.60 -12.85
CA THR A 129 0.58 -34.86 -13.30
C THR A 129 1.21 -35.20 -14.65
N THR A 130 2.28 -35.98 -14.62
CA THR A 130 2.75 -36.76 -15.76
C THR A 130 1.67 -37.77 -16.15
N THR A 131 0.99 -37.56 -17.27
CA THR A 131 0.21 -38.62 -17.92
C THR A 131 1.12 -39.34 -18.90
N THR A 132 1.64 -40.47 -18.46
CA THR A 132 2.43 -41.43 -19.25
C THR A 132 1.52 -42.17 -20.22
N THR A 133 1.86 -42.05 -21.51
CA THR A 133 1.41 -42.90 -22.62
C THR A 133 1.63 -44.38 -22.32
N THR A 134 0.64 -45.22 -22.57
CA THR A 134 0.79 -46.69 -22.62
C THR A 134 0.47 -47.19 -24.03
N PRO A 135 1.29 -48.09 -24.63
CA PRO A 135 1.19 -48.47 -26.03
C PRO A 135 0.18 -49.61 -26.28
N ALA A 136 -0.08 -49.79 -27.58
CA ALA A 136 -0.95 -50.79 -28.19
C ALA A 136 -0.62 -52.25 -27.84
N LYS A 137 -1.66 -53.09 -27.94
CA LYS A 137 -1.60 -54.40 -28.59
C LYS A 137 -2.82 -54.54 -29.50
#